data_AF-B3FRR3-F1
#
_entry.id   AF-B3FRR3-F1
#
_cell.length_a   1.000
_cell.length_b   1.000
_cell.length_c   1.000
_cell.angle_alpha   90.00
_cell.angle_beta   90.00
_cell.angle_gamma   90.00
#
_symmetry.space_group_name_H-M   'P 1'
#
loop_
_entity.id
_entity.type
_entity.pdbx_description
1 polymer ?
#
loop_
_entity_poly.entity_id
_entity_poly.type
_entity_poly.pdbx_seq_one_letter_code
_entity_poly.pdbx_strand_id
1 'polypeptide(L)'
;EHFLTSPTVLSLFGTHAGPSTAPHQCGNHHEDPCRNIDTYGQILLVALDQVYHSSDALQSGFDSTAALKQLTDQRGLIPYIEGTSWQTQFGHLFGYGATYYSYLFDRAIASRVWRQLFVANPLNRDTGEKYKREV
;
A
#
# COMPACT_ATOMS: atom_id res chain seq x y z
N GLU A 1 0.99 -2.68 9.73
CA GLU A 1 1.15 -4.10 9.36
C GLU A 1 2.50 -4.71 9.77
N HIS A 2 3.60 -3.96 9.85
CA HIS A 2 4.93 -4.48 10.22
C HIS A 2 5.01 -5.38 11.48
N PHE A 3 4.13 -5.19 12.46
CA PHE A 3 4.03 -6.09 13.62
C PHE A 3 3.78 -7.56 13.22
N LEU A 4 3.04 -7.80 12.13
CA LEU A 4 2.73 -9.13 11.61
C LEU A 4 3.94 -9.81 10.93
N THR A 5 5.04 -9.09 10.72
CA THR A 5 6.29 -9.66 10.18
C THR A 5 7.29 -9.98 11.29
N SER A 6 6.96 -9.72 12.57
CA SER A 6 7.84 -10.01 13.70
C SER A 6 7.53 -11.39 14.30
N PRO A 7 8.48 -12.35 14.31
CA PRO A 7 8.29 -13.65 14.94
C PRO A 7 7.92 -13.55 16.43
N THR A 8 8.51 -12.58 17.15
CA THR A 8 8.21 -12.34 18.57
C THR A 8 6.76 -11.89 18.76
N VAL A 9 6.24 -11.03 17.90
CA VAL A 9 4.83 -10.61 17.95
C VAL A 9 3.92 -11.77 17.57
N LEU A 10 4.22 -12.50 16.50
CA LEU A 10 3.44 -13.65 16.04
C LEU A 10 3.34 -14.76 17.09
N SER A 11 4.39 -14.96 17.90
CA SER A 11 4.39 -15.95 18.98
C SER A 11 3.31 -15.72 20.04
N LEU A 12 2.82 -14.48 20.18
CA LEU A 12 1.74 -14.16 21.11
C LEU A 12 0.38 -14.75 20.69
N PHE A 13 0.23 -15.08 19.41
CA PHE A 13 -1.01 -15.63 18.84
C PHE A 13 -0.96 -17.15 18.67
N GLY A 14 0.18 -17.79 18.95
CA GLY A 14 0.33 -19.24 18.86
C GLY A 14 -0.45 -19.96 19.97
N THR A 15 -1.45 -20.75 19.60
CA THR A 15 -2.18 -21.61 20.54
C THR A 15 -1.37 -22.89 20.80
N HIS A 16 -0.89 -23.07 22.03
CA HIS A 16 -0.21 -24.30 22.43
C HIS A 16 -1.19 -25.49 22.49
N ALA A 17 -1.04 -26.46 21.59
CA ALA A 17 -1.55 -27.81 21.76
C ALA A 17 -0.37 -28.77 22.04
N GLY A 18 0.03 -28.89 23.31
CA GLY A 18 0.87 -30.00 23.80
C GLY A 18 2.36 -29.69 24.10
N PRO A 19 3.02 -30.53 24.92
CA PRO A 19 4.35 -30.29 25.46
C PRO A 19 5.43 -30.70 24.44
N SER A 20 5.71 -29.80 23.50
CA SER A 20 6.95 -29.80 22.71
C SER A 20 7.20 -28.39 22.23
N THR A 21 7.82 -27.60 23.10
CA THR A 21 8.23 -26.21 22.86
C THR A 21 9.45 -26.18 21.95
N ALA A 22 9.25 -26.41 20.66
CA ALA A 22 10.12 -25.79 19.66
C ALA A 22 9.50 -24.41 19.34
N PRO A 23 10.26 -23.30 19.37
CA PRO A 23 9.73 -22.02 18.92
C PRO A 23 9.29 -22.23 17.48
N HIS A 24 7.99 -22.12 17.22
CA HIS A 24 7.47 -22.23 15.87
C HIS A 24 8.20 -21.18 15.03
N GLN A 25 9.13 -21.64 14.18
CA GLN A 25 9.70 -20.89 13.07
C GLN A 25 8.60 -20.64 12.01
N CYS A 26 7.43 -20.15 12.43
CA CYS A 26 6.50 -19.48 11.53
C CYS A 26 7.01 -18.03 11.36
N GLY A 27 8.27 -17.89 11.00
CA GLY A 27 8.77 -16.63 10.46
C GLY A 27 8.26 -16.57 9.03
N ASN A 28 7.17 -15.85 8.80
CA ASN A 28 6.75 -15.48 7.45
C ASN A 28 7.77 -14.49 6.88
N HIS A 29 8.95 -14.99 6.51
CA HIS A 29 9.90 -14.33 5.63
C HIS A 29 9.51 -14.53 4.15
N HIS A 30 8.21 -14.71 3.88
CA HIS A 30 7.69 -14.66 2.52
C HIS A 30 7.68 -13.21 2.08
N GLU A 31 8.76 -12.78 1.42
CA GLU A 31 8.69 -11.61 0.57
C GLU A 31 7.79 -11.94 -0.61
N ASP A 32 6.73 -11.14 -0.78
CA ASP A 32 5.86 -11.23 -1.93
C ASP A 32 6.69 -10.94 -3.21
N PRO A 33 6.84 -11.92 -4.12
CA PRO A 33 7.63 -11.72 -5.34
C PRO A 33 7.05 -10.63 -6.25
N CYS A 34 5.76 -10.31 -6.12
CA CYS A 34 5.07 -9.30 -6.92
C CYS A 34 5.09 -7.91 -6.30
N ARG A 35 5.64 -7.72 -5.09
CA ARG A 35 5.56 -6.46 -4.32
C ARG A 35 5.92 -5.21 -5.12
N ASN A 36 6.94 -5.31 -5.97
CA ASN A 36 7.41 -4.20 -6.78
C ASN A 36 6.46 -3.89 -7.94
N ILE A 37 5.90 -4.92 -8.57
CA ILE A 37 4.89 -4.78 -9.63
C ILE A 37 3.62 -4.17 -9.04
N ASP A 38 3.17 -4.63 -7.88
CA ASP A 38 1.98 -4.11 -7.22
C ASP A 38 2.17 -2.66 -6.76
N THR A 39 3.35 -2.34 -6.21
CA THR A 39 3.69 -0.96 -5.86
C THR A 39 3.72 -0.06 -7.09
N TYR A 40 4.23 -0.57 -8.22
CA TYR A 40 4.20 0.18 -9.47
C TYR A 40 2.77 0.40 -9.98
N GLY A 41 1.91 -0.61 -9.91
CA GLY A 41 0.48 -0.49 -10.22
C GLY A 41 -0.20 0.59 -9.36
N GLN A 42 0.09 0.61 -8.05
CA GLN A 42 -0.39 1.67 -7.15
C GLN A 42 0.09 3.06 -7.60
N ILE A 43 1.35 3.21 -8.00
CA ILE A 43 1.88 4.50 -8.51
C ILE A 43 1.14 4.94 -9.78
N LEU A 44 0.80 4.03 -10.69
CA LEU A 44 0.00 4.37 -11.87
C LEU A 44 -1.41 4.83 -11.50
N LEU A 45 -2.05 4.19 -10.53
CA LEU A 45 -3.36 4.62 -10.03
C LEU A 45 -3.30 5.99 -9.35
N VAL A 46 -2.22 6.26 -8.61
CA VAL A 46 -1.94 7.60 -8.07
C VAL A 46 -1.84 8.63 -9.18
N ALA A 47 -1.04 8.35 -10.20
CA ALA A 47 -0.86 9.27 -11.33
C ALA A 47 -2.19 9.51 -12.07
N LEU A 48 -2.98 8.45 -12.29
CA LEU A 48 -4.29 8.55 -12.93
C LEU A 48 -5.26 9.41 -12.14
N ASP A 49 -5.34 9.20 -10.82
CA ASP A 49 -6.15 10.00 -9.92
C ASP A 49 -5.75 11.48 -9.98
N GLN A 50 -4.46 11.80 -10.02
CA GLN A 50 -4.00 13.18 -10.18
C GLN A 50 -4.34 13.78 -11.55
N VAL A 51 -4.22 13.01 -12.64
CA VAL A 51 -4.61 13.47 -13.99
C VAL A 51 -6.09 13.85 -14.01
N TYR A 52 -6.97 13.00 -13.45
CA TYR A 52 -8.42 13.21 -13.44
C TYR A 52 -8.88 14.35 -12.52
N HIS A 53 -8.02 14.79 -11.61
CA HIS A 53 -8.29 15.91 -10.72
C HIS A 53 -7.37 17.11 -10.99
N SER A 54 -6.76 17.16 -12.18
CA SER A 54 -5.96 18.28 -12.66
C SER A 54 -6.82 19.31 -13.40
N SER A 55 -6.21 20.42 -13.81
CA SER A 55 -6.85 21.40 -14.69
C SER A 55 -7.26 20.82 -16.05
N ASP A 56 -6.62 19.74 -16.49
CA ASP A 56 -6.90 19.12 -17.80
C ASP A 56 -8.31 18.51 -17.81
N ALA A 57 -8.77 18.00 -16.67
CA ALA A 57 -10.12 17.46 -16.51
C ALA A 57 -11.23 18.53 -16.65
N LEU A 58 -10.87 19.82 -16.58
CA LEU A 58 -11.79 20.95 -16.77
C LEU A 58 -11.90 21.39 -18.23
N GLN A 59 -11.03 20.89 -19.13
CA GLN A 59 -11.03 21.24 -20.54
C GLN A 59 -12.29 20.71 -21.24
N SER A 60 -12.84 21.49 -22.18
CA SER A 60 -13.94 21.03 -23.03
C SER A 60 -13.47 19.86 -23.90
N GLY A 61 -14.12 18.70 -23.78
CA GLY A 61 -13.75 17.50 -24.53
C GLY A 61 -12.74 16.59 -23.82
N PHE A 62 -12.50 16.77 -22.52
CA PHE A 62 -11.72 15.82 -21.74
C PHE A 62 -12.31 14.41 -21.86
N ASP A 63 -11.48 13.46 -22.29
CA ASP A 63 -11.82 12.04 -22.40
C ASP A 63 -10.98 11.25 -21.39
N SER A 64 -11.65 10.80 -20.33
CA SER A 64 -11.02 9.98 -19.28
C SER A 64 -10.42 8.68 -19.85
N THR A 65 -11.07 8.04 -20.84
CA THR A 65 -10.58 6.79 -21.44
C THR A 65 -9.30 7.06 -22.21
N ALA A 66 -9.25 8.15 -22.98
CA ALA A 66 -8.05 8.55 -23.70
C ALA A 66 -6.90 8.91 -22.74
N ALA A 67 -7.19 9.59 -21.63
CA ALA A 67 -6.20 9.91 -20.60
C ALA A 67 -5.64 8.65 -19.91
N LEU A 68 -6.50 7.66 -19.56
CA LEU A 68 -6.05 6.36 -19.07
C LEU A 68 -5.15 5.64 -20.08
N LYS A 69 -5.58 5.59 -21.35
CA LYS A 69 -4.80 4.97 -22.42
C LYS A 69 -3.43 5.63 -22.55
N GLN A 70 -3.39 6.96 -22.62
CA GLN A 70 -2.15 7.72 -22.76
C GLN A 70 -1.19 7.45 -21.59
N LEU A 71 -1.70 7.48 -20.35
CA LEU A 71 -0.87 7.18 -19.17
C LEU A 71 -0.33 5.74 -19.21
N THR A 72 -1.19 4.79 -19.56
CA THR A 72 -0.83 3.36 -19.65
C THR A 72 0.20 3.10 -20.74
N ASP A 73 0.06 3.72 -21.92
CA ASP A 73 1.03 3.54 -23.00
C ASP A 73 2.39 4.19 -22.69
N GLN A 74 2.40 5.29 -21.93
CA GLN A 74 3.63 5.99 -21.56
C GLN A 74 4.38 5.38 -20.37
N ARG A 75 3.63 4.84 -19.40
CA ARG A 75 4.17 4.43 -18.09
C ARG A 75 3.76 3.02 -17.68
N GLY A 76 2.82 2.38 -18.36
CA GLY A 76 2.37 1.02 -18.02
C GLY A 76 3.44 -0.04 -18.25
N LEU A 77 3.43 -1.08 -17.43
CA LEU A 77 4.21 -2.31 -17.68
C LEU A 77 3.51 -3.21 -18.70
N ILE A 78 2.18 -3.10 -18.78
CA ILE A 78 1.31 -3.85 -19.69
C ILE A 78 0.60 -2.82 -20.57
N PRO A 79 0.56 -3.00 -21.90
CA PRO A 79 -0.10 -2.07 -22.81
C PRO A 79 -1.59 -1.91 -22.52
N TYR A 80 -2.14 -0.76 -22.90
CA TYR A 80 -3.57 -0.54 -22.85
C TYR A 80 -4.33 -1.50 -23.78
N ILE A 81 -5.50 -1.97 -23.34
CA ILE A 81 -6.37 -2.82 -24.16
C ILE A 81 -7.50 -1.97 -24.74
N GLU A 82 -7.52 -1.89 -26.07
CA GLU A 82 -8.51 -1.12 -26.82
C GLU A 82 -9.95 -1.60 -26.56
N GLY A 83 -10.90 -0.67 -26.66
CA GLY A 83 -12.32 -0.94 -26.43
C GLY A 83 -12.70 -1.16 -24.96
N THR A 84 -11.77 -0.90 -24.02
CA THR A 84 -12.05 -0.95 -22.58
C THR A 84 -12.29 0.44 -21.99
N SER A 85 -12.81 0.50 -20.76
CA SER A 85 -12.97 1.73 -19.98
C SER A 85 -12.80 1.41 -18.50
N TRP A 86 -11.64 0.85 -18.14
CA TRP A 86 -11.37 0.32 -16.81
C TRP A 86 -11.54 1.37 -15.70
N GLN A 87 -11.28 2.65 -16.00
CA GLN A 87 -11.43 3.74 -15.03
C GLN A 87 -12.85 3.85 -14.45
N THR A 88 -13.86 3.34 -15.13
CA THR A 88 -15.24 3.28 -14.60
C THR A 88 -15.38 2.35 -13.39
N GLN A 89 -14.45 1.41 -13.22
CA GLN A 89 -14.35 0.50 -12.07
C GLN A 89 -13.49 1.08 -10.95
N PHE A 90 -12.84 2.23 -11.17
CA PHE A 90 -11.97 2.84 -10.17
C PHE A 90 -12.80 3.63 -9.15
N GLY A 91 -13.48 2.88 -8.26
CA GLY A 91 -14.44 3.43 -7.30
C GLY A 91 -13.87 4.51 -6.37
N HIS A 92 -12.55 4.51 -6.13
CA HIS A 92 -11.86 5.53 -5.33
C HIS A 92 -12.09 6.95 -5.84
N LEU A 93 -12.23 7.13 -7.15
CA LEU A 93 -12.48 8.44 -7.75
C LEU A 93 -13.77 9.08 -7.21
N PHE A 94 -14.72 8.28 -6.73
CA PHE A 94 -15.97 8.75 -6.15
C PHE A 94 -15.85 8.85 -4.63
N GLY A 95 -15.68 10.09 -4.15
CA GLY A 95 -15.62 10.41 -2.71
C GLY A 95 -14.21 10.53 -2.14
N TYR A 96 -13.18 10.00 -2.82
CA TYR A 96 -11.77 10.12 -2.40
C TYR A 96 -10.87 10.66 -3.51
N GLY A 97 -11.46 11.31 -4.52
CA GLY A 97 -10.72 11.89 -5.64
C GLY A 97 -9.55 12.79 -5.21
N ALA A 98 -8.47 12.73 -5.98
CA ALA A 98 -7.20 13.43 -5.74
C ALA A 98 -6.40 12.96 -4.51
N THR A 99 -6.82 11.89 -3.83
CA THR A 99 -6.16 11.44 -2.59
C THR A 99 -5.58 10.03 -2.66
N TYR A 100 -5.59 9.35 -3.82
CA TYR A 100 -5.08 7.96 -3.90
C TYR A 100 -3.59 7.84 -3.50
N TYR A 101 -2.81 8.92 -3.63
CA TYR A 101 -1.42 8.97 -3.19
C TYR A 101 -1.22 8.72 -1.69
N SER A 102 -2.25 8.97 -0.88
CA SER A 102 -2.23 8.77 0.58
C SER A 102 -1.82 7.36 0.96
N TYR A 103 -2.27 6.32 0.24
CA TYR A 103 -1.87 4.94 0.52
C TYR A 103 -0.35 4.75 0.49
N LEU A 104 0.34 5.27 -0.53
CA LEU A 104 1.79 5.16 -0.64
C LEU A 104 2.52 6.06 0.36
N PHE A 105 1.99 7.26 0.58
CA PHE A 105 2.54 8.24 1.51
C PHE A 105 2.47 7.75 2.97
N ASP A 106 1.30 7.30 3.40
CA ASP A 106 1.07 6.78 4.75
C ASP A 106 1.85 5.50 4.99
N ARG A 107 2.00 4.64 3.97
CA ARG A 107 2.88 3.46 4.05
C ARG A 107 4.34 3.85 4.28
N ALA A 108 4.82 4.93 3.67
CA ALA A 108 6.17 5.45 3.88
C ALA A 108 6.34 6.02 5.31
N ILE A 109 5.36 6.78 5.79
CA ILE A 109 5.33 7.29 7.18
C ILE A 109 5.32 6.13 8.18
N ALA A 110 4.41 5.18 8.04
CA ALA A 110 4.31 4.02 8.92
C ALA A 110 5.61 3.19 8.93
N SER A 111 6.27 3.04 7.79
CA SER A 111 7.56 2.35 7.69
C SER A 111 8.68 3.10 8.40
N ARG A 112 8.67 4.44 8.36
CA ARG A 112 9.61 5.27 9.12
C ARG A 112 9.38 5.12 10.62
N VAL A 113 8.13 5.22 11.07
CA VAL A 113 7.75 5.04 12.49
C VAL A 113 8.21 3.67 12.98
N TRP A 114 7.89 2.61 12.23
CA TRP A 114 8.31 1.25 12.55
C TRP A 114 9.83 1.12 12.73
N ARG A 115 10.59 1.60 11.75
CA ARG A 115 12.06 1.53 11.76
C ARG A 115 12.68 2.30 12.93
N GLN A 116 12.08 3.41 13.35
CA GLN A 116 12.61 4.24 14.43
C GLN A 116 12.23 3.74 15.82
N LEU A 117 11.04 3.17 15.97
CA LEU A 117 10.48 2.87 17.28
C LEU A 117 10.49 1.37 17.59
N PHE A 118 10.10 0.53 16.63
CA PHE A 118 9.68 -0.84 16.92
C PHE A 118 10.59 -1.93 16.33
N VAL A 119 11.46 -1.62 15.35
CA VAL A 119 12.28 -2.63 14.68
C VAL A 119 13.19 -3.43 15.64
N ALA A 120 13.74 -2.77 16.67
CA ALA A 120 14.65 -3.41 17.62
C ALA A 120 13.91 -4.24 18.67
N ASN A 121 12.77 -3.74 19.17
CA ASN A 121 11.94 -4.45 20.13
C ASN A 121 10.46 -4.03 19.94
N PRO A 122 9.69 -4.80 19.16
CA PRO A 122 8.31 -4.42 18.83
C PRO A 122 7.36 -4.53 20.02
N LEU A 123 7.73 -5.26 21.08
CA LEU A 123 6.90 -5.42 22.28
C LEU A 123 7.31 -4.49 23.43
N ASN A 124 8.18 -3.51 23.18
CA ASN A 124 8.60 -2.56 24.20
C ASN A 124 7.44 -1.64 24.64
N ARG A 125 7.09 -1.70 25.93
CA ARG A 125 6.01 -0.91 26.53
C ARG A 125 6.25 0.60 26.43
N ASP A 126 7.46 1.06 26.74
CA ASP A 126 7.78 2.49 26.76
C ASP A 126 7.70 3.11 25.37
N THR A 127 8.18 2.38 24.35
CA THR A 127 8.02 2.76 22.93
C THR A 127 6.55 2.83 22.54
N GLY A 128 5.73 1.85 22.93
CA GLY A 128 4.29 1.86 22.65
C GLY A 128 3.58 3.05 23.31
N GLU A 129 3.91 3.35 24.56
CA GLU A 129 3.39 4.51 25.29
C GLU A 129 3.84 5.84 24.67
N LYS A 130 5.07 5.90 24.13
CA LYS A 130 5.54 7.05 23.36
C LYS A 130 4.71 7.26 22.09
N TYR A 131 4.54 6.20 21.29
CA TYR A 131 3.75 6.25 20.05
C TYR A 131 2.32 6.76 20.32
N LYS A 132 1.65 6.23 21.34
CA LYS A 132 0.30 6.65 21.75
C LYS A 132 0.17 8.14 22.09
N ARG A 133 1.21 8.78 22.63
CA ARG A 133 1.16 10.18 23.10
C ARG A 133 1.58 11.18 22.03
N GLU A 134 2.45 10.78 21.12
CA GLU A 134 3.14 11.69 20.19
C GLU A 134 2.67 11.56 18.74
N VAL A 135 1.85 10.55 18.42
CA VAL A 135 1.28 10.29 17.09
C VAL A 135 -0.22 10.08 17.24
#